data_AF-A0A174ED44-F1
#
_entry.id   AF-A0A174ED44-F1
#
_cell.length_a   1.000
_cell.length_b   1.000
_cell.length_c   1.000
_cell.angle_alpha   90.00
_cell.angle_beta   90.00
_cell.angle_gamma   90.00
#
_symmetry.space_group_name_H-M   'P 1'
#
loop_
_entity.id
_entity.type
_entity.pdbx_description
1 polymer ?
#
loop_
_entity_poly.entity_id
_entity_poly.type
_entity_poly.pdbx_seq_one_letter_code
_entity_poly.pdbx_strand_id
1 'polypeptide(L)'
;MNKKDFLQEKYEELNRLKISIQDYPKESIDNILKSISNICDEINKHLENKKHKEDKDIKNTKENNENDYNDECIDNNIEEKENDSNENRKRKKKSNEKHNIEREEIILTEQELSEFNGKDGKPPYIAIDGIIYDVSKINKWKNGQHHGMLAGQVLTEEYYKCHSKKLNLIKKARVVGKLKEENRGDRVFTKQELSKYNGKNGMPVYAAVNGVVYDFTKILQWQGGMHYGLMAGQDLTAYFEGCHSNNLDMLKNGTVVGTLKES
;
A
#
# COMPACT_ATOMS: atom_id res chain seq x y z
N MET A 1 22.31 -6.67 -9.10
CA MET A 1 21.23 -6.05 -9.89
C MET A 1 20.32 -7.19 -10.33
N ASN A 2 19.25 -7.46 -9.57
CA ASN A 2 18.40 -8.63 -9.82
C ASN A 2 17.64 -8.44 -11.15
N LYS A 3 17.89 -9.34 -12.10
CA LYS A 3 17.14 -9.43 -13.35
C LYS A 3 15.71 -9.85 -12.98
N LYS A 4 14.71 -9.02 -13.25
CA LYS A 4 13.31 -9.40 -13.02
C LYS A 4 12.98 -10.62 -13.88
N ASP A 5 12.21 -11.56 -13.32
CA ASP A 5 11.69 -12.69 -14.08
C ASP A 5 10.83 -12.16 -15.25
N PHE A 6 10.96 -12.75 -16.43
CA PHE A 6 10.27 -12.32 -17.65
C PHE A 6 8.76 -12.22 -17.42
N LEU A 7 8.19 -13.18 -16.68
CA LEU A 7 6.77 -13.19 -16.34
C LEU A 7 6.39 -12.04 -15.40
N GLN A 8 7.28 -11.67 -14.47
CA GLN A 8 7.08 -10.54 -13.57
C GLN A 8 7.06 -9.22 -14.34
N GLU A 9 7.93 -9.05 -15.33
CA GLU A 9 7.97 -7.85 -16.18
C GLU A 9 6.71 -7.74 -17.06
N LYS A 10 6.27 -8.85 -17.68
CA LYS A 10 5.05 -8.90 -18.48
C LYS A 10 3.78 -8.67 -17.66
N TYR A 11 3.76 -9.15 -16.42
CA TYR A 11 2.67 -8.88 -15.48
C TYR A 11 2.59 -7.39 -15.09
N GLU A 12 3.72 -6.74 -14.83
CA GLU A 12 3.77 -5.30 -14.55
C GLU A 12 3.33 -4.46 -15.78
N GLU A 13 3.66 -4.88 -17.01
CA GLU A 13 3.17 -4.26 -18.24
C GLU A 13 1.65 -4.34 -18.38
N LEU A 14 1.07 -5.53 -18.15
CA LEU A 14 -0.38 -5.73 -18.17
C LEU A 14 -1.10 -4.87 -17.13
N ASN A 15 -0.55 -4.78 -15.92
CA ASN A 15 -1.13 -3.94 -14.86
C ASN A 15 -1.09 -2.45 -15.20
N ARG A 16 -0.02 -1.96 -15.83
CA ARG A 16 0.05 -0.56 -16.31
C ARG A 16 -1.03 -0.28 -17.36
N LEU A 17 -1.19 -1.16 -18.35
CA LEU A 17 -2.19 -1.01 -19.40
C LEU A 17 -3.62 -1.13 -18.87
N LYS A 18 -3.85 -1.98 -17.86
CA LYS A 18 -5.14 -2.11 -17.18
C LYS A 18 -5.57 -0.82 -16.48
N ILE A 19 -4.63 -0.11 -15.85
CA ILE A 19 -4.89 1.21 -15.24
C ILE A 19 -5.29 2.21 -16.32
N SER A 20 -4.60 2.21 -17.46
CA SER A 20 -4.94 3.09 -18.59
C SER A 20 -6.33 2.85 -19.19
N ILE A 21 -6.89 1.64 -19.09
CA ILE A 21 -8.27 1.33 -19.54
C ILE A 21 -9.32 1.99 -18.63
N GLN A 22 -9.04 2.13 -17.33
CA GLN A 22 -9.99 2.69 -16.36
C GLN A 22 -10.10 4.22 -16.44
N ASP A 23 -9.08 4.89 -17.00
CA ASP A 23 -8.95 6.36 -16.96
C ASP A 23 -9.10 7.07 -18.33
N TYR A 24 -9.17 6.35 -19.46
CA TYR A 24 -9.21 6.95 -20.81
C TYR A 24 -10.57 6.78 -21.55
N PRO A 25 -10.98 7.75 -22.40
CA PRO A 25 -12.19 7.64 -23.21
C PRO A 25 -12.10 6.54 -24.29
N LYS A 26 -13.28 6.01 -24.68
CA LYS A 26 -13.46 4.79 -25.49
C LYS A 26 -12.66 4.71 -26.80
N GLU A 27 -12.29 5.84 -27.40
CA GLU A 27 -11.61 5.90 -28.70
C GLU A 27 -10.14 5.44 -28.67
N SER A 28 -9.54 5.20 -27.50
CA SER A 28 -8.18 4.67 -27.37
C SER A 28 -8.10 3.23 -26.83
N ILE A 29 -9.25 2.58 -26.57
CA ILE A 29 -9.31 1.24 -25.97
C ILE A 29 -8.75 0.17 -26.91
N ASP A 30 -8.99 0.28 -28.22
CA ASP A 30 -8.57 -0.73 -29.20
C ASP A 30 -7.05 -0.90 -29.26
N ASN A 31 -6.30 0.20 -29.12
CA ASN A 31 -4.84 0.17 -29.08
C ASN A 31 -4.34 -0.51 -27.81
N ILE A 32 -5.00 -0.27 -26.67
CA ILE A 32 -4.64 -0.90 -25.40
C ILE A 32 -4.97 -2.39 -25.42
N LEU A 33 -6.13 -2.78 -25.94
CA LEU A 33 -6.51 -4.19 -26.13
C LEU A 33 -5.54 -4.91 -27.04
N LYS A 34 -5.08 -4.25 -28.12
CA LYS A 34 -4.03 -4.79 -29.01
C LYS A 34 -2.70 -4.99 -28.28
N SER A 35 -2.28 -4.02 -27.46
CA SER A 35 -1.07 -4.17 -26.63
C SER A 35 -1.21 -5.31 -25.62
N ILE A 36 -2.38 -5.48 -24.98
CA ILE A 36 -2.65 -6.60 -24.08
C ILE A 36 -2.56 -7.93 -24.83
N SER A 37 -3.20 -8.03 -26.00
CA SER A 37 -3.15 -9.25 -26.83
C SER A 37 -1.72 -9.64 -27.17
N ASN A 38 -0.89 -8.68 -27.60
CA ASN A 38 0.50 -8.93 -27.94
C ASN A 38 1.31 -9.43 -26.73
N ILE A 39 1.08 -8.87 -25.54
CA ILE A 39 1.75 -9.33 -24.31
C ILE A 39 1.32 -10.76 -23.97
N CYS A 40 0.03 -11.09 -24.11
CA CYS A 40 -0.47 -12.45 -23.91
C CYS A 40 0.18 -13.45 -24.88
N ASP A 41 0.36 -13.07 -26.16
CA ASP A 41 1.03 -13.91 -27.15
C ASP A 41 2.51 -14.15 -26.80
N GLU A 42 3.21 -13.12 -26.30
CA GLU A 42 4.59 -13.24 -25.82
C GLU A 42 4.71 -14.18 -24.59
N ILE A 43 3.75 -14.11 -23.66
CA ILE A 43 3.69 -15.02 -22.51
C ILE A 43 3.46 -16.45 -22.98
N ASN A 44 2.48 -16.68 -23.86
CA ASN A 44 2.18 -18.02 -24.38
C ASN A 44 3.40 -18.64 -25.07
N LYS A 45 4.07 -17.87 -25.94
CA LYS A 45 5.30 -18.30 -26.61
C LYS A 45 6.43 -18.60 -25.61
N HIS A 46 6.56 -17.84 -24.53
CA HIS A 46 7.54 -18.12 -23.48
C HIS A 46 7.24 -19.44 -22.75
N LEU A 47 5.96 -19.70 -22.45
CA LEU A 47 5.52 -20.92 -21.77
C LEU A 47 5.69 -22.16 -22.64
N GLU A 48 5.37 -22.08 -23.94
CA GLU A 48 5.60 -23.18 -24.90
C GLU A 48 7.10 -23.52 -25.04
N ASN A 49 7.95 -22.49 -25.10
CA ASN A 49 9.39 -22.69 -25.15
C ASN A 49 9.97 -23.29 -23.86
N LYS A 50 9.37 -23.02 -22.69
CA LYS A 50 9.73 -23.68 -21.42
C LYS A 50 9.34 -25.16 -21.44
N LYS A 51 8.11 -25.49 -21.89
CA LYS A 51 7.67 -26.89 -22.03
C LYS A 51 8.58 -27.71 -22.94
N HIS A 52 8.98 -27.16 -24.09
CA HIS A 52 9.91 -27.84 -25.00
C HIS A 52 11.34 -27.98 -24.45
N LYS A 53 11.74 -27.16 -23.48
CA LYS A 53 13.02 -27.29 -22.77
C LYS A 53 12.94 -28.38 -21.71
N GLU A 54 11.87 -28.40 -20.92
CA GLU A 54 11.57 -29.43 -19.93
C GLU A 54 11.44 -30.83 -20.60
N ASP A 55 10.81 -30.94 -21.77
CA ASP A 55 10.72 -32.21 -22.52
C ASP A 55 12.08 -32.71 -23.05
N LYS A 56 13.05 -31.82 -23.28
CA LYS A 56 14.42 -32.17 -23.69
C LYS A 56 15.29 -32.52 -22.49
N ASP A 57 15.12 -31.81 -21.38
CA ASP A 57 15.87 -32.04 -20.16
C ASP A 57 15.43 -33.37 -19.49
N ILE A 58 14.12 -33.71 -19.52
CA ILE A 58 13.57 -34.99 -19.03
C ILE A 58 14.14 -36.20 -19.81
N LYS A 59 14.46 -36.06 -21.10
CA LYS A 59 15.12 -37.12 -21.89
C LYS A 59 16.58 -37.34 -21.52
N ASN A 60 17.28 -36.30 -21.04
CA ASN A 60 18.68 -36.39 -20.63
C ASN A 60 18.87 -36.82 -19.16
N THR A 61 17.88 -36.64 -18.28
CA THR A 61 17.97 -37.04 -16.87
C THR A 61 17.68 -38.52 -16.58
N LYS A 62 17.35 -39.35 -17.57
CA LYS A 62 17.15 -40.79 -17.36
C LYS A 62 18.44 -41.63 -17.32
N GLU A 63 19.61 -41.02 -17.49
CA GLU A 63 20.88 -41.77 -17.56
C GLU A 63 21.84 -41.65 -16.38
N ASN A 64 21.62 -40.82 -15.35
CA ASN A 64 22.54 -40.81 -14.19
C ASN A 64 21.85 -40.45 -12.87
N ASN A 65 21.59 -41.45 -12.03
CA ASN A 65 21.30 -41.27 -10.60
C ASN A 65 21.93 -42.44 -9.82
N GLU A 66 22.97 -42.15 -9.03
CA GLU A 66 23.36 -42.92 -7.84
C GLU A 66 23.92 -41.96 -6.76
N ASN A 67 23.26 -41.99 -5.59
CA ASN A 67 23.76 -41.80 -4.21
C ASN A 67 24.31 -40.39 -3.83
N ASP A 68 24.21 -39.86 -2.61
CA ASP A 68 24.02 -40.43 -1.26
C ASP A 68 23.62 -39.33 -0.23
N TYR A 69 23.20 -39.77 0.96
CA TYR A 69 22.65 -39.03 2.11
C TYR A 69 23.66 -38.31 3.04
N ASN A 70 23.11 -37.57 4.02
CA ASN A 70 23.61 -37.13 5.37
C ASN A 70 23.90 -35.61 5.49
N ASP A 71 23.26 -34.79 6.35
CA ASP A 71 22.87 -34.80 7.78
C ASP A 71 23.91 -34.12 8.71
N GLU A 72 23.35 -33.47 9.74
CA GLU A 72 23.93 -32.91 10.98
C GLU A 72 24.24 -31.40 11.15
N CYS A 73 23.71 -30.93 12.29
CA CYS A 73 23.75 -29.61 12.94
C CYS A 73 24.86 -29.57 14.01
N ILE A 74 25.43 -28.39 14.32
CA ILE A 74 26.17 -28.16 15.58
C ILE A 74 25.91 -26.75 16.13
N ASP A 75 25.46 -26.71 17.39
CA ASP A 75 25.39 -25.56 18.31
C ASP A 75 26.77 -25.06 18.77
N ASN A 76 26.88 -23.78 19.16
CA ASN A 76 27.41 -23.39 20.49
C ASN A 76 27.32 -21.88 20.77
N ASN A 77 26.90 -21.57 22.00
CA ASN A 77 26.84 -20.30 22.71
C ASN A 77 28.19 -19.56 22.83
N ILE A 78 28.15 -18.25 23.13
CA ILE A 78 28.80 -17.60 24.30
C ILE A 78 28.34 -16.11 24.41
N GLU A 79 28.18 -15.68 25.67
CA GLU A 79 27.55 -14.48 26.23
C GLU A 79 28.31 -13.14 26.13
N GLU A 80 27.51 -12.06 26.21
CA GLU A 80 27.62 -10.78 26.94
C GLU A 80 28.94 -9.98 27.07
N LYS A 81 28.83 -8.65 26.86
CA LYS A 81 28.96 -7.64 27.95
C LYS A 81 28.55 -6.22 27.55
N GLU A 82 28.02 -5.52 28.56
CA GLU A 82 27.47 -4.16 28.63
C GLU A 82 28.50 -3.03 28.52
N ASN A 83 28.06 -1.80 28.19
CA ASN A 83 28.12 -0.62 29.08
C ASN A 83 27.64 0.72 28.44
N ASP A 84 26.56 1.24 29.02
CA ASP A 84 26.21 2.60 29.48
C ASP A 84 26.95 3.88 28.97
N SER A 85 26.18 4.93 28.59
CA SER A 85 26.19 6.26 29.28
C SER A 85 25.31 7.37 28.62
N ASN A 86 24.67 8.15 29.51
CA ASN A 86 23.74 9.28 29.38
C ASN A 86 24.32 10.58 28.77
N GLU A 87 23.47 11.44 28.14
CA GLU A 87 23.13 12.78 28.70
C GLU A 87 22.05 13.58 27.93
N ASN A 88 21.18 14.21 28.72
CA ASN A 88 20.11 15.15 28.37
C ASN A 88 20.62 16.56 28.02
N ARG A 89 19.85 17.33 27.22
CA ARG A 89 19.78 18.81 27.37
C ARG A 89 18.48 19.43 26.82
N LYS A 90 17.63 19.89 27.74
CA LYS A 90 16.48 20.80 27.52
C LYS A 90 16.97 22.22 27.18
N ARG A 91 16.33 22.90 26.22
CA ARG A 91 16.23 24.38 26.20
C ARG A 91 14.86 24.85 25.68
N LYS A 92 14.12 25.55 26.55
CA LYS A 92 12.94 26.39 26.25
C LYS A 92 13.38 27.71 25.60
N LYS A 93 12.56 28.27 24.70
CA LYS A 93 12.29 29.73 24.66
C LYS A 93 10.98 30.04 23.93
N LYS A 94 10.17 30.89 24.60
CA LYS A 94 8.88 31.49 24.21
C LYS A 94 9.05 32.65 23.23
N SER A 95 8.03 32.91 22.41
CA SER A 95 7.50 34.21 21.92
C SER A 95 6.73 33.93 20.60
N ASN A 96 5.54 34.44 20.25
CA ASN A 96 4.71 35.54 20.71
C ASN A 96 3.25 35.31 20.22
N GLU A 97 2.31 35.95 20.91
CA GLU A 97 0.86 35.91 20.72
C GLU A 97 0.40 36.39 19.33
N LYS A 98 -0.58 35.68 18.75
CA LYS A 98 -1.53 36.24 17.77
C LYS A 98 -2.91 35.59 17.93
N HIS A 99 -3.83 36.39 18.47
CA HIS A 99 -5.30 36.34 18.39
C HIS A 99 -5.98 34.96 18.29
N ASN A 100 -6.45 34.49 19.45
CA ASN A 100 -7.41 33.40 19.59
C ASN A 100 -8.79 33.84 19.07
N ILE A 101 -9.10 33.40 17.87
CA ILE A 101 -10.47 33.01 17.54
C ILE A 101 -10.48 31.52 17.83
N GLU A 102 -11.06 31.10 18.95
CA GLU A 102 -11.27 29.68 19.27
C GLU A 102 -12.24 29.11 18.24
N ARG A 103 -11.68 28.71 17.10
CA ARG A 103 -12.39 27.91 16.10
C ARG A 103 -12.28 26.47 16.58
N GLU A 104 -13.42 25.84 16.82
CA GLU A 104 -13.52 24.42 17.15
C GLU A 104 -12.66 23.62 16.18
N GLU A 105 -11.76 22.82 16.74
CA GLU A 105 -10.91 21.89 15.99
C GLU A 105 -11.84 20.85 15.34
N ILE A 106 -11.88 20.83 14.00
CA ILE A 106 -12.76 19.89 13.29
C ILE A 106 -12.10 18.50 13.33
N ILE A 107 -12.84 17.50 13.76
CA ILE A 107 -12.40 16.10 13.70
C ILE A 107 -13.17 15.42 12.56
N LEU A 108 -12.47 15.01 11.50
CA LEU A 108 -13.07 14.39 10.31
C LEU A 108 -12.54 12.98 10.07
N THR A 109 -13.40 12.04 9.69
CA THR A 109 -12.99 10.79 9.03
C THR A 109 -12.40 11.08 7.65
N GLU A 110 -11.71 10.10 7.03
CA GLU A 110 -11.25 10.23 5.64
C GLU A 110 -12.41 10.45 4.67
N GLN A 111 -13.57 9.80 4.92
CA GLN A 111 -14.76 9.96 4.11
C GLN A 111 -15.32 11.38 4.23
N GLU A 112 -15.47 11.93 5.44
CA GLU A 112 -15.94 13.30 5.63
C GLU A 112 -14.95 14.33 5.07
N LEU A 113 -13.63 14.06 5.17
CA LEU A 113 -12.61 14.89 4.54
C LEU A 113 -12.82 15.00 3.02
N SER A 114 -13.27 13.93 2.36
CA SER A 114 -13.48 13.90 0.89
C SER A 114 -14.51 14.92 0.37
N GLU A 115 -15.42 15.38 1.23
CA GLU A 115 -16.38 16.44 0.90
C GLU A 115 -15.72 17.83 0.78
N PHE A 116 -14.54 18.02 1.37
CA PHE A 116 -13.79 19.28 1.39
C PHE A 116 -12.80 19.35 0.23
N ASN A 117 -13.32 19.21 -1.00
CA ASN A 117 -12.52 19.09 -2.22
C ASN A 117 -12.32 20.41 -2.99
N GLY A 118 -12.76 21.55 -2.45
CA GLY A 118 -12.66 22.85 -3.12
C GLY A 118 -13.72 23.11 -4.19
N LYS A 119 -14.74 22.25 -4.32
CA LYS A 119 -15.87 22.39 -5.25
C LYS A 119 -17.17 22.67 -4.49
N ASP A 120 -18.22 23.05 -5.20
CA ASP A 120 -19.57 23.24 -4.65
C ASP A 120 -19.63 24.17 -3.42
N GLY A 121 -18.75 25.17 -3.38
CA GLY A 121 -18.63 26.12 -2.27
C GLY A 121 -17.92 25.58 -1.03
N LYS A 122 -17.47 24.32 -1.04
CA LYS A 122 -16.67 23.73 0.05
C LYS A 122 -15.21 24.16 -0.06
N PRO A 123 -14.53 24.42 1.07
CA PRO A 123 -13.11 24.76 1.04
C PRO A 123 -12.25 23.53 0.68
N PRO A 124 -11.07 23.72 0.04
CA PRO A 124 -10.15 22.64 -0.25
C PRO A 124 -9.32 22.30 1.00
N TYR A 125 -9.62 21.17 1.63
CA TYR A 125 -8.85 20.64 2.76
C TYR A 125 -7.98 19.47 2.33
N ILE A 126 -6.84 19.29 2.99
CA ILE A 126 -5.99 18.09 2.84
C ILE A 126 -5.52 17.64 4.21
N ALA A 127 -5.26 16.35 4.39
CA ALA A 127 -4.65 15.83 5.60
C ALA A 127 -3.21 15.38 5.39
N ILE A 128 -2.30 15.81 6.26
CA ILE A 128 -0.89 15.39 6.30
C ILE A 128 -0.55 15.07 7.74
N ASP A 129 -0.02 13.87 7.99
CA ASP A 129 0.26 13.34 9.34
C ASP A 129 -0.93 13.46 10.30
N GLY A 130 -2.14 13.17 9.82
CA GLY A 130 -3.34 13.27 10.65
C GLY A 130 -3.80 14.71 10.94
N ILE A 131 -3.10 15.74 10.46
CA ILE A 131 -3.49 17.14 10.63
C ILE A 131 -4.19 17.61 9.35
N ILE A 132 -5.35 18.26 9.51
CA ILE A 132 -6.13 18.80 8.40
C ILE A 132 -5.76 20.27 8.19
N TYR A 133 -5.40 20.60 6.95
CA TYR A 133 -4.99 21.92 6.51
C TYR A 133 -5.97 22.48 5.48
N ASP A 134 -6.35 23.73 5.68
CA ASP A 134 -7.05 24.55 4.69
C ASP A 134 -6.03 25.20 3.77
N VAL A 135 -6.07 24.75 2.50
CA VAL A 135 -5.17 25.22 1.44
C VAL A 135 -5.82 26.27 0.53
N SER A 136 -7.01 26.79 0.89
CA SER A 136 -7.75 27.80 0.10
C SER A 136 -6.92 29.05 -0.22
N LYS A 137 -6.02 29.44 0.68
CA LYS A 137 -5.16 30.63 0.53
C LYS A 137 -3.84 30.35 -0.19
N ILE A 138 -3.61 29.11 -0.64
CA ILE A 138 -2.39 28.74 -1.36
C ILE A 138 -2.71 28.73 -2.85
N ASN A 139 -2.19 29.72 -3.58
CA ASN A 139 -2.46 29.89 -5.02
C ASN A 139 -2.21 28.63 -5.86
N LYS A 140 -1.27 27.77 -5.43
CA LYS A 140 -0.94 26.51 -6.10
C LYS A 140 -2.03 25.43 -6.00
N TRP A 141 -3.02 25.60 -5.10
CA TRP A 141 -4.15 24.71 -4.84
C TRP A 141 -5.48 25.25 -5.41
N LYS A 142 -5.41 26.15 -6.40
CA LYS A 142 -6.60 26.69 -7.05
C LYS A 142 -7.47 25.55 -7.59
N ASN A 143 -8.79 25.65 -7.41
CA ASN A 143 -9.77 24.61 -7.76
C ASN A 143 -9.58 23.27 -7.01
N GLY A 144 -8.87 23.29 -5.88
CA GLY A 144 -8.64 22.10 -5.05
C GLY A 144 -7.64 21.11 -5.63
N GLN A 145 -6.71 21.55 -6.49
CA GLN A 145 -5.75 20.65 -7.14
C GLN A 145 -4.34 21.20 -7.14
N HIS A 146 -3.35 20.33 -6.98
CA HIS A 146 -1.94 20.69 -7.07
C HIS A 146 -1.10 19.51 -7.60
N HIS A 147 -0.51 19.64 -8.79
CA HIS A 147 0.36 18.60 -9.40
C HIS A 147 -0.23 17.17 -9.34
N GLY A 148 -1.51 17.01 -9.67
CA GLY A 148 -2.20 15.71 -9.65
C GLY A 148 -2.72 15.27 -8.28
N MET A 149 -2.41 16.00 -7.21
CA MET A 149 -3.03 15.81 -5.89
C MET A 149 -4.36 16.57 -5.81
N LEU A 150 -5.36 15.98 -5.16
CA LEU A 150 -6.69 16.56 -5.00
C LEU A 150 -6.96 16.91 -3.54
N ALA A 151 -7.68 18.00 -3.32
CA ALA A 151 -8.27 18.31 -2.03
C ALA A 151 -9.35 17.28 -1.67
N GLY A 152 -9.55 17.08 -0.38
CA GLY A 152 -10.40 16.04 0.20
C GLY A 152 -9.67 14.72 0.45
N GLN A 153 -8.32 14.70 0.39
CA GLN A 153 -7.53 13.48 0.52
C GLN A 153 -6.52 13.55 1.67
N VAL A 154 -6.09 12.36 2.12
CA VAL A 154 -4.90 12.19 2.96
C VAL A 154 -3.68 12.09 2.04
N LEU A 155 -2.74 13.02 2.17
CA LEU A 155 -1.62 13.21 1.24
C LEU A 155 -0.25 13.13 1.91
N THR A 156 -0.14 12.47 3.06
CA THR A 156 1.12 12.37 3.82
C THR A 156 2.29 11.89 2.94
N GLU A 157 2.09 10.78 2.23
CA GLU A 157 3.16 10.16 1.43
C GLU A 157 3.47 10.96 0.17
N GLU A 158 2.43 11.43 -0.53
CA GLU A 158 2.53 12.24 -1.74
C GLU A 158 3.26 13.56 -1.44
N TYR A 159 2.88 14.21 -0.34
CA TYR A 159 3.54 15.43 0.13
C TYR A 159 5.02 15.17 0.41
N TYR A 160 5.38 14.06 1.04
CA TYR A 160 6.77 13.72 1.34
C TYR A 160 7.61 13.36 0.11
N LYS A 161 7.03 12.69 -0.88
CA LYS A 161 7.67 12.42 -2.17
C LYS A 161 8.00 13.71 -2.91
N CYS A 162 7.06 14.66 -2.97
CA CYS A 162 7.23 15.89 -3.74
C CYS A 162 8.02 17.00 -3.00
N HIS A 163 8.10 16.95 -1.68
CA HIS A 163 8.68 18.03 -0.88
C HIS A 163 9.85 17.62 0.01
N SER A 164 10.37 16.41 -0.18
CA SER A 164 11.55 15.89 0.54
C SER A 164 11.41 16.07 2.06
N LYS A 165 10.20 15.77 2.60
CA LYS A 165 9.84 15.93 4.02
C LYS A 165 9.90 17.36 4.58
N LYS A 166 10.00 18.39 3.73
CA LYS A 166 9.99 19.79 4.18
C LYS A 166 8.55 20.27 4.37
N LEU A 167 8.12 20.44 5.62
CA LEU A 167 6.81 21.03 5.97
C LEU A 167 6.68 22.54 5.67
N ASN A 168 7.71 23.18 5.10
CA ASN A 168 7.74 24.63 4.90
C ASN A 168 6.66 25.17 3.95
N LEU A 169 6.13 24.33 3.06
CA LEU A 169 5.05 24.69 2.13
C LEU A 169 3.69 24.63 2.83
N ILE A 170 3.47 23.62 3.67
CA ILE A 170 2.21 23.46 4.42
C ILE A 170 2.12 24.37 5.65
N LYS A 171 3.25 24.83 6.22
CA LYS A 171 3.25 25.81 7.34
C LYS A 171 2.50 27.11 7.05
N LYS A 172 2.30 27.46 5.77
CA LYS A 172 1.50 28.62 5.35
C LYS A 172 0.00 28.31 5.31
N ALA A 173 -0.37 27.05 5.21
CA ALA A 173 -1.75 26.60 5.28
C ALA A 173 -2.27 26.76 6.71
N ARG A 174 -3.56 27.06 6.83
CA ARG A 174 -4.20 27.16 8.13
C ARG A 174 -4.54 25.74 8.62
N VAL A 175 -4.10 25.37 9.82
CA VAL A 175 -4.60 24.15 10.48
C VAL A 175 -6.07 24.36 10.82
N VAL A 176 -6.91 23.39 10.45
CA VAL A 176 -8.36 23.43 10.71
C VAL A 176 -8.86 22.32 11.61
N GLY A 177 -8.07 21.27 11.79
CA GLY A 177 -8.56 20.08 12.44
C GLY A 177 -7.57 18.94 12.44
N LYS A 178 -8.06 17.77 12.86
CA LYS A 178 -7.35 16.50 12.77
C LYS A 178 -8.24 15.46 12.11
N LEU A 179 -7.62 14.48 11.48
CA LEU A 179 -8.32 13.27 11.12
C LEU A 179 -8.74 12.57 12.41
N LYS A 180 -9.97 12.06 12.41
CA LYS A 180 -10.47 11.17 13.43
C LYS A 180 -9.53 9.98 13.46
N GLU A 181 -8.86 9.78 14.59
CA GLU A 181 -8.21 8.52 14.90
C GLU A 181 -9.33 7.49 14.97
N GLU A 182 -9.61 6.82 13.86
CA GLU A 182 -10.34 5.58 13.92
C GLU A 182 -9.40 4.62 14.65
N ASN A 183 -9.79 4.16 15.84
CA ASN A 183 -9.23 2.94 16.44
C ASN A 183 -9.58 1.78 15.51
N ARG A 184 -8.92 1.72 14.35
CA ARG A 184 -9.16 0.69 13.35
C ARG A 184 -8.82 -0.66 14.00
N GLY A 185 -7.76 -0.73 14.81
CA GLY A 185 -7.37 -1.94 15.56
C GLY A 185 -8.45 -2.59 16.43
N ASP A 186 -9.47 -1.86 16.89
CA ASP A 186 -10.51 -2.41 17.78
C ASP A 186 -11.73 -2.96 17.02
N ARG A 187 -11.79 -2.79 15.69
CA ARG A 187 -12.94 -3.28 14.90
C ARG A 187 -12.91 -4.80 14.82
N VAL A 188 -14.08 -5.42 15.00
CA VAL A 188 -14.28 -6.85 14.77
C VAL A 188 -15.05 -7.02 13.47
N PHE A 189 -14.47 -7.73 12.50
CA PHE A 189 -15.07 -8.02 11.21
C PHE A 189 -15.70 -9.41 11.20
N THR A 190 -16.85 -9.54 10.58
CA THR A 190 -17.30 -10.83 10.04
C THR A 190 -16.65 -11.11 8.69
N LYS A 191 -16.61 -12.38 8.25
CA LYS A 191 -16.15 -12.74 6.90
C LYS A 191 -16.93 -12.00 5.80
N GLN A 192 -18.23 -11.78 6.02
CA GLN A 192 -19.09 -11.06 5.08
C GLN A 192 -18.78 -9.55 5.02
N GLU A 193 -18.40 -8.94 6.14
CA GLU A 193 -17.96 -7.55 6.14
C GLU A 193 -16.59 -7.40 5.51
N LEU A 194 -15.65 -8.29 5.86
CA LEU A 194 -14.30 -8.30 5.31
C LEU A 194 -14.32 -8.40 3.77
N SER A 195 -15.21 -9.21 3.19
CA SER A 195 -15.30 -9.41 1.73
C SER A 195 -15.63 -8.16 0.92
N LYS A 196 -16.15 -7.10 1.56
CA LYS A 196 -16.38 -5.79 0.94
C LYS A 196 -15.08 -5.03 0.70
N TYR A 197 -14.03 -5.29 1.49
CA TYR A 197 -12.74 -4.62 1.43
C TYR A 197 -11.78 -5.36 0.49
N ASN A 198 -12.16 -5.43 -0.78
CA ASN A 198 -11.51 -6.25 -1.80
C ASN A 198 -10.68 -5.46 -2.82
N GLY A 199 -10.41 -4.17 -2.59
CA GLY A 199 -9.66 -3.35 -3.53
C GLY A 199 -10.39 -2.92 -4.80
N LYS A 200 -11.69 -3.23 -4.96
CA LYS A 200 -12.50 -2.89 -6.15
C LYS A 200 -13.45 -1.74 -5.85
N ASN A 201 -13.83 -0.98 -6.89
CA ASN A 201 -14.80 0.12 -6.79
C ASN A 201 -14.44 1.17 -5.72
N GLY A 202 -13.14 1.42 -5.52
CA GLY A 202 -12.64 2.35 -4.50
C GLY A 202 -12.62 1.79 -3.08
N MET A 203 -12.99 0.52 -2.87
CA MET A 203 -12.89 -0.12 -1.55
C MET A 203 -11.42 -0.38 -1.18
N PRO A 204 -11.05 -0.23 0.10
CA PRO A 204 -9.72 -0.61 0.61
C PRO A 204 -9.39 -2.09 0.35
N VAL A 205 -8.11 -2.44 0.43
CA VAL A 205 -7.58 -3.80 0.29
C VAL A 205 -7.31 -4.37 1.68
N TYR A 206 -8.26 -5.10 2.27
CA TYR A 206 -8.04 -5.75 3.56
C TYR A 206 -7.84 -7.26 3.40
N ALA A 207 -7.09 -7.89 4.30
CA ALA A 207 -7.05 -9.34 4.42
C ALA A 207 -6.83 -9.74 5.88
N ALA A 208 -7.37 -10.89 6.27
CA ALA A 208 -7.12 -11.44 7.60
C ALA A 208 -6.00 -12.48 7.55
N VAL A 209 -5.12 -12.44 8.54
CA VAL A 209 -4.09 -13.47 8.78
C VAL A 209 -4.04 -13.69 10.28
N ASN A 210 -4.17 -14.95 10.72
CA ASN A 210 -4.18 -15.35 12.13
C ASN A 210 -5.19 -14.55 12.97
N GLY A 211 -6.39 -14.32 12.43
CA GLY A 211 -7.45 -13.58 13.11
C GLY A 211 -7.24 -12.06 13.18
N VAL A 212 -6.14 -11.51 12.64
CA VAL A 212 -5.89 -10.06 12.57
C VAL A 212 -6.18 -9.56 11.16
N VAL A 213 -6.91 -8.44 11.04
CA VAL A 213 -7.22 -7.80 9.76
C VAL A 213 -6.22 -6.70 9.47
N TYR A 214 -5.55 -6.79 8.33
CA TYR A 214 -4.56 -5.83 7.85
C TYR A 214 -5.08 -5.05 6.64
N ASP A 215 -4.75 -3.77 6.59
CA ASP A 215 -4.94 -2.89 5.46
C ASP A 215 -3.66 -2.83 4.61
N PHE A 216 -3.78 -3.32 3.39
CA PHE A 216 -2.75 -3.35 2.35
C PHE A 216 -3.01 -2.35 1.22
N THR A 217 -3.95 -1.42 1.38
CA THR A 217 -4.35 -0.45 0.34
C THR A 217 -3.17 0.36 -0.19
N LYS A 218 -2.19 0.66 0.66
CA LYS A 218 -1.00 1.43 0.30
C LYS A 218 0.17 0.57 -0.20
N ILE A 219 0.01 -0.75 -0.26
CA ILE A 219 1.04 -1.68 -0.70
C ILE A 219 0.88 -1.95 -2.20
N LEU A 220 1.88 -1.54 -2.98
CA LEU A 220 1.86 -1.62 -4.44
C LEU A 220 1.58 -3.05 -4.96
N GLN A 221 2.11 -4.06 -4.27
CA GLN A 221 1.96 -5.46 -4.62
C GLN A 221 0.52 -5.99 -4.51
N TRP A 222 -0.36 -5.23 -3.84
CA TRP A 222 -1.79 -5.54 -3.66
C TRP A 222 -2.70 -4.66 -4.53
N GLN A 223 -2.14 -3.87 -5.44
CA GLN A 223 -2.89 -2.95 -6.29
C GLN A 223 -3.97 -3.70 -7.11
N GLY A 224 -5.20 -3.18 -7.08
CA GLY A 224 -6.35 -3.84 -7.70
C GLY A 224 -6.93 -5.00 -6.89
N GLY A 225 -6.52 -5.16 -5.63
CA GLY A 225 -7.11 -6.10 -4.68
C GLY A 225 -6.61 -7.54 -4.81
N MET A 226 -5.47 -7.76 -5.47
CA MET A 226 -4.91 -9.09 -5.65
C MET A 226 -3.41 -9.15 -5.44
N HIS A 227 -2.93 -10.29 -4.93
CA HIS A 227 -1.52 -10.58 -4.76
C HIS A 227 -1.26 -12.08 -5.02
N TYR A 228 -0.45 -12.41 -6.04
CA TYR A 228 -0.19 -13.80 -6.46
C TYR A 228 -1.45 -14.69 -6.61
N GLY A 229 -2.55 -14.12 -7.12
CA GLY A 229 -3.81 -14.85 -7.30
C GLY A 229 -4.68 -14.93 -6.04
N LEU A 230 -4.19 -14.48 -4.88
CA LEU A 230 -4.99 -14.27 -3.68
C LEU A 230 -5.78 -12.97 -3.81
N MET A 231 -7.03 -12.98 -3.34
CA MET A 231 -7.89 -11.80 -3.36
C MET A 231 -7.99 -11.18 -1.97
N ALA A 232 -8.02 -9.86 -1.94
CA ALA A 232 -8.39 -9.10 -0.75
C ALA A 232 -9.86 -9.35 -0.38
N GLY A 233 -10.21 -9.06 0.87
CA GLY A 233 -11.49 -9.32 1.49
C GLY A 233 -11.65 -10.75 2.00
N GLN A 234 -10.55 -11.48 2.18
CA GLN A 234 -10.57 -12.88 2.61
C GLN A 234 -9.69 -13.12 3.84
N ASP A 235 -9.96 -14.25 4.49
CA ASP A 235 -9.03 -14.84 5.45
C ASP A 235 -7.98 -15.65 4.68
N LEU A 236 -6.75 -15.17 4.72
CA LEU A 236 -5.61 -15.71 3.98
C LEU A 236 -4.67 -16.50 4.89
N THR A 237 -5.07 -16.81 6.12
CA THR A 237 -4.25 -17.53 7.10
C THR A 237 -3.63 -18.80 6.52
N ALA A 238 -4.45 -19.68 5.93
CA ALA A 238 -3.98 -20.94 5.36
C ALA A 238 -3.00 -20.77 4.17
N TYR A 239 -3.10 -19.66 3.44
CA TYR A 239 -2.22 -19.37 2.30
C TYR A 239 -0.92 -18.70 2.74
N PHE A 240 -0.99 -17.88 3.80
CA PHE A 240 0.15 -17.19 4.36
C PHE A 240 1.19 -18.17 4.91
N GLU A 241 0.74 -19.24 5.57
CA GLU A 241 1.58 -20.34 6.05
C GLU A 241 2.43 -20.95 4.92
N GLY A 242 1.78 -21.32 3.82
CA GLY A 242 2.44 -22.00 2.70
C GLY A 242 3.40 -21.11 1.90
N CYS A 243 3.05 -19.84 1.67
CA CYS A 243 3.85 -18.95 0.81
C CYS A 243 4.96 -18.21 1.56
N HIS A 244 4.82 -18.00 2.86
CA HIS A 244 5.73 -17.16 3.64
C HIS A 244 6.32 -17.86 4.86
N SER A 245 6.03 -19.14 5.08
CA SER A 245 6.53 -19.90 6.25
C SER A 245 6.23 -19.18 7.57
N ASN A 246 5.06 -18.52 7.65
CA ASN A 246 4.67 -17.66 8.78
C ASN A 246 5.61 -16.49 9.10
N ASN A 247 6.39 -16.02 8.13
CA ASN A 247 7.21 -14.83 8.31
C ASN A 247 6.35 -13.55 8.39
N LEU A 248 5.97 -13.18 9.61
CA LEU A 248 5.18 -11.98 9.92
C LEU A 248 5.84 -10.67 9.48
N ASP A 249 7.14 -10.67 9.14
CA ASP A 249 7.80 -9.49 8.59
C ASP A 249 7.17 -9.02 7.28
N MET A 250 6.54 -9.92 6.53
CA MET A 250 5.81 -9.58 5.31
C MET A 250 4.54 -8.75 5.59
N LEU A 251 4.01 -8.81 6.82
CA LEU A 251 2.84 -8.04 7.25
C LEU A 251 3.20 -6.68 7.85
N LYS A 252 4.50 -6.40 8.13
CA LYS A 252 4.95 -5.15 8.79
C LYS A 252 4.56 -3.86 8.05
N ASN A 253 4.36 -3.95 6.75
CA ASN A 253 3.93 -2.81 5.93
C ASN A 253 2.41 -2.65 5.86
N GLY A 254 1.65 -3.64 6.34
CA GLY A 254 0.21 -3.57 6.49
C GLY A 254 -0.17 -2.87 7.78
N THR A 255 -1.19 -2.01 7.73
CA THR A 255 -1.72 -1.36 8.94
C THR A 255 -2.74 -2.29 9.58
N VAL A 256 -2.63 -2.58 10.87
CA VAL A 256 -3.67 -3.35 11.58
C VAL A 256 -4.95 -2.51 11.67
N VAL A 257 -6.05 -3.07 11.18
CA VAL A 257 -7.35 -2.40 11.10
C VAL A 257 -8.48 -3.18 11.75
N GLY A 258 -8.17 -4.23 12.51
CA GLY A 258 -9.12 -4.94 13.37
C GLY A 258 -8.78 -6.42 13.57
N THR A 259 -9.76 -7.18 14.05
CA THR A 259 -9.73 -8.64 14.17
C THR A 259 -10.87 -9.29 13.39
N LEU A 260 -10.69 -10.53 12.97
CA LEU A 260 -11.73 -11.33 12.33
C LEU A 260 -12.45 -12.16 13.39
N LYS A 261 -13.78 -12.04 13.44
CA LYS A 261 -14.62 -12.83 14.33
C LYS A 261 -14.49 -14.31 13.97
N GLU A 262 -14.05 -15.13 14.93
CA GLU A 262 -14.12 -16.59 14.79
C GLU A 262 -15.59 -17.02 14.68
N SER A 263 -15.85 -17.91 13.72
CA SER A 263 -17.18 -18.40 13.36
C SER A 263 -17.75 -19.30 14.44
#